data_AF-A0A9N7N0A9-F1
#
_entry.id   AF-A0A9N7N0A9-F1
#
_cell.length_a   1.000
_cell.length_b   1.000
_cell.length_c   1.000
_cell.angle_alpha   90.00
_cell.angle_beta   90.00
_cell.angle_gamma   90.00
#
_symmetry.space_group_name_H-M   'P 1'
#
loop_
_entity.id
_entity.type
_entity.pdbx_description
1 polymer ?
#
loop_
_entity_poly.entity_id
_entity_poly.type
_entity_poly.pdbx_seq_one_letter_code
_entity_poly.pdbx_strand_id
1 'polypeptide(L)' 'KYRLFTGQAVNLNKSAIFFSKNTPQPLQARICSALNGITSHRSTRYLGLPLGIGKSKKE' A
#
# COMPACT_ATOMS: atom_id res chain seq x y z
N LYS A 1 -3.11 -3.31 -17.44
CA LYS A 1 -2.73 -2.22 -18.37
C LYS A 1 -1.27 -1.78 -18.19
N TYR A 2 -0.77 -1.47 -16.98
CA TYR A 2 0.65 -1.11 -16.74
C TYR A 2 1.66 -2.10 -17.36
N ARG A 3 1.59 -3.38 -16.98
CA ARG A 3 2.48 -4.44 -17.50
C ARG A 3 2.50 -4.55 -19.03
N LEU A 4 1.34 -4.35 -19.68
CA LEU A 4 1.22 -4.48 -21.13
C LEU A 4 1.93 -3.32 -21.85
N PHE A 5 1.93 -2.14 -21.23
CA PHE A 5 2.53 -0.93 -21.78
C PHE A 5 4.03 -0.85 -21.48
N THR A 6 4.46 -1.22 -20.27
CA THR A 6 5.87 -1.07 -19.83
C THR A 6 6.70 -2.35 -19.97
N GLY A 7 6.05 -3.51 -20.15
CA GLY A 7 6.70 -4.82 -20.04
C GLY A 7 7.05 -5.21 -18.60
N GLN A 8 6.77 -4.37 -17.60
CA GLN A 8 7.20 -4.58 -16.22
C GLN A 8 6.08 -5.18 -15.35
N ALA A 9 6.43 -6.20 -14.56
CA ALA A 9 5.54 -6.78 -13.55
C ALA A 9 5.73 -6.08 -12.20
N VAL A 10 4.63 -5.75 -11.52
CA VAL A 10 4.66 -5.19 -10.16
C VAL A 10 4.82 -6.34 -9.17
N ASN A 11 5.79 -6.22 -8.26
CA ASN A 11 5.95 -7.17 -7.17
C ASN A 11 5.00 -6.81 -6.02
N LEU A 12 3.81 -7.41 -6.00
CA LEU A 12 2.79 -7.14 -4.98
C LEU A 12 3.24 -7.57 -3.56
N ASN A 13 4.11 -8.58 -3.45
CA ASN A 13 4.66 -9.04 -2.16
C ASN A 13 5.63 -8.03 -1.52
N LYS A 14 6.29 -7.21 -2.34
CA LYS A 14 7.16 -6.09 -1.88
C LYS A 14 6.45 -4.74 -1.88
N SER A 15 5.21 -4.70 -2.35
CA SER A 15 4.41 -3.49 -2.39
C SER A 15 3.57 -3.39 -1.12
N ALA A 16 3.18 -2.18 -0.76
CA ALA A 16 2.28 -1.93 0.36
C ALA A 16 1.23 -0.91 -0.04
N ILE A 17 0.07 -0.99 0.62
CA ILE A 17 -1.02 -0.03 0.45
C ILE A 17 -1.29 0.66 1.78
N PHE A 18 -1.63 1.94 1.70
CA PHE A 18 -2.04 2.74 2.83
C PHE A 18 -3.43 3.28 2.57
N PHE A 19 -4.30 3.18 3.56
CA PHE A 19 -5.65 3.73 3.50
C PHE A 19 -5.74 4.99 4.37
N SER A 20 -6.57 5.95 3.94
CA SER A 20 -6.90 7.09 4.79
C SER A 20 -7.77 6.64 5.96
N LYS A 21 -7.85 7.46 7.01
CA LYS A 21 -8.63 7.15 8.22
C LYS A 21 -10.11 6.86 7.93
N ASN A 22 -10.65 7.45 6.86
CA ASN A 22 -12.06 7.40 6.53
C ASN A 22 -12.41 6.26 5.56
N THR A 23 -11.47 5.38 5.22
CA THR A 23 -11.75 4.23 4.35
C THR A 23 -12.39 3.10 5.17
N PRO A 24 -13.62 2.66 4.88
CA PRO A 24 -14.28 1.60 5.63
C PRO A 24 -13.55 0.24 5.50
N GLN A 25 -13.50 -0.54 6.59
CA GLN A 25 -12.85 -1.86 6.61
C GLN A 25 -13.32 -2.84 5.52
N PRO A 26 -14.64 -2.94 5.21
CA PRO A 26 -15.08 -3.82 4.12
C PRO A 26 -14.51 -3.43 2.76
N LEU A 27 -14.32 -2.13 2.52
CA LEU A 27 -13.72 -1.63 1.28
C LEU A 27 -12.22 -1.94 1.23
N GLN A 28 -11.50 -1.79 2.35
CA GLN A 28 -10.09 -2.15 2.45
C GLN A 28 -9.87 -3.64 2.14
N ALA A 29 -10.66 -4.52 2.76
CA ALA A 29 -10.57 -5.96 2.55
C ALA A 29 -10.81 -6.36 1.08
N ARG A 30 -11.83 -5.75 0.44
CA ARG A 30 -12.12 -5.96 -0.98
C ARG A 30 -10.96 -5.54 -1.89
N ILE A 31 -10.35 -4.37 -1.61
CA ILE A 31 -9.21 -3.87 -2.38
C ILE A 31 -7.99 -4.79 -2.21
N CYS A 32 -7.67 -5.20 -0.98
CA CYS A 32 -6.55 -6.10 -0.73
C CYS A 32 -6.74 -7.45 -1.43
N SER A 33 -7.95 -8.01 -1.38
CA SER A 33 -8.28 -9.26 -2.09
C SER A 33 -8.11 -9.13 -3.61
N ALA A 34 -8.58 -8.02 -4.20
CA ALA A 34 -8.43 -7.75 -5.63
C ALA A 34 -6.97 -7.59 -6.07
N LEU A 35 -6.07 -7.25 -5.15
CA LEU A 35 -4.63 -7.06 -5.38
C LEU A 35 -3.81 -8.23 -4.85
N ASN A 36 -4.29 -9.46 -5.06
CA ASN A 36 -3.61 -10.71 -4.68
C ASN A 36 -3.23 -10.80 -3.19
N GLY A 37 -4.03 -10.21 -2.30
CA GLY A 37 -3.79 -10.28 -0.86
C GLY A 37 -2.69 -9.35 -0.35
N ILE A 38 -2.41 -8.26 -1.07
CA ILE A 38 -1.47 -7.23 -0.61
C ILE A 38 -1.79 -6.77 0.81
N THR A 39 -0.76 -6.66 1.64
CA THR A 39 -0.89 -6.30 3.04
C THR A 39 -0.91 -4.79 3.22
N SER A 40 -1.88 -4.32 4.02
CA SER A 40 -1.89 -2.94 4.49
C SER A 40 -0.95 -2.82 5.69
N HIS A 41 0.09 -1.99 5.56
CA HIS A 41 1.03 -1.72 6.64
C HIS A 41 0.80 -0.31 7.19
N ARG A 42 0.95 -0.14 8.51
CA ARG A 42 0.92 1.20 9.14
C ARG A 42 2.25 1.96 9.00
N SER A 43 3.33 1.24 8.72
CA SER A 43 4.68 1.76 8.56
C SER A 43 5.46 0.82 7.65
N THR A 44 6.18 1.36 6.68
CA THR A 44 7.10 0.59 5.82
C THR A 44 8.47 1.26 5.83
N ARG A 45 9.46 0.68 5.14
CA ARG A 45 10.74 1.35 4.92
C ARG A 45 10.86 1.76 3.46
N TYR A 46 11.33 2.97 3.23
CA TYR A 46 11.72 3.43 1.90
C TYR A 46 13.22 3.75 1.93
N LEU A 47 13.99 3.02 1.13
CA LEU A 47 15.47 3.12 1.11
C LEU A 47 16.11 2.98 2.50
N GLY A 48 15.57 2.08 3.33
CA GLY A 48 16.06 1.83 4.69
C GLY A 48 15.50 2.78 5.76
N LEU A 49 14.88 3.89 5.38
CA LEU A 49 14.30 4.85 6.31
C LEU A 49 12.84 4.52 6.63
N PRO A 50 12.38 4.69 7.89
CA PRO A 50 10.99 4.48 8.24
C PRO A 50 10.09 5.50 7.52
N LEU A 51 9.13 4.99 6.78
CA LEU A 51 8.11 5.75 6.09
C LEU A 51 6.87 5.85 6.99
N GLY A 52 6.78 6.96 7.74
CA GLY A 52 5.65 7.24 8.62
C GLY A 52 4.47 7.86 7.86
N ILE A 53 3.50 7.05 7.43
CA ILE A 53 2.24 7.54 6.86
C ILE A 53 1.20 7.71 7.98
N GLY A 54 0.62 8.90 8.09
CA GLY A 54 -0.52 9.17 8.98
C GLY A 54 -0.20 9.64 10.40
N LYS A 55 1.08 9.87 10.75
CA LYS A 55 1.42 10.68 11.92
C LYS A 55 1.31 12.16 11.53
N SER A 56 0.51 12.92 12.27
CA SER A 56 0.59 14.38 12.20
C SER A 56 2.04 14.77 12.49
N LYS A 57 2.60 15.69 11.70
CA LYS A 57 3.81 16.42 12.11
C LYS A 57 3.37 17.26 13.32
N LYS A 58 3.43 16.69 14.52
CA LYS A 58 3.47 17.51 15.73
C LYS A 58 4.93 17.90 15.86
N GLU A 59 5.15 19.21 15.75
CA GLU A 59 6.38 19.87 16.18
C GLU A 59 6.75 19.47 17.62
#